data_AF-K2EB91-F1
#
_entry.id   AF-K2EB91-F1
#
_cell.length_a   1.000
_cell.length_b   1.000
_cell.length_c   1.000
_cell.angle_alpha   90.00
_cell.angle_beta   90.00
_cell.angle_gamma   90.00
#
_symmetry.space_group_name_H-M   'P 1'
#
loop_
_entity.id
_entity.type
_entity.pdbx_description
1 polymer ?
#
loop_
_entity_poly.entity_id
_entity_poly.type
_entity_poly.pdbx_seq_one_letter_code
_entity_poly.pdbx_strand_id
1 'polypeptide(L)'
;MTLAPVTAFIGSSILYNEPLTLIKLIGGALIIIANILVAFDPKSQRQHSDKKYVILAALSSVFLGIAWMLDKTGAGYFGTSTYSMLVWFLPIIIIYAPYIKTSNIIFEFKTASWKVIALAFLNAAGYYLQLKALMLGEATRVIPIVQTALIFTVLLGIFFLKEKENKLQKIIAGIACFLGVVLLSR
;
A
#
# COMPACT_ATOMS: atom_id res chain seq x y z
N MET A 1 6.24 8.20 -6.27
CA MET A 1 5.50 9.10 -5.36
C MET A 1 4.16 8.44 -5.06
N THR A 2 3.94 8.00 -3.82
CA THR A 2 2.76 7.20 -3.46
C THR A 2 1.53 8.10 -3.30
N LEU A 3 0.93 8.50 -4.42
CA LEU A 3 -0.32 9.27 -4.46
C LEU A 3 -1.56 8.36 -4.26
N ALA A 4 -1.39 7.05 -4.39
CA ALA A 4 -2.47 6.07 -4.28
C ALA A 4 -3.30 6.16 -2.99
N PRO A 5 -2.70 6.41 -1.81
CA PRO A 5 -3.49 6.51 -0.59
C PRO A 5 -4.28 7.82 -0.50
N VAL A 6 -3.79 8.91 -1.13
CA VAL A 6 -4.53 10.18 -1.23
C VAL A 6 -5.74 10.00 -2.12
N THR A 7 -5.55 9.40 -3.30
CA THR A 7 -6.64 9.17 -4.25
C THR A 7 -7.67 8.19 -3.69
N ALA A 8 -7.21 7.14 -3.02
CA ALA A 8 -8.10 6.19 -2.35
C ALA A 8 -8.90 6.84 -1.21
N PHE A 9 -8.28 7.71 -0.40
CA PHE A 9 -8.95 8.41 0.70
C PHE A 9 -10.02 9.39 0.20
N ILE A 10 -9.66 10.26 -0.76
CA ILE A 10 -10.59 11.23 -1.35
C ILE A 10 -11.71 10.50 -2.12
N GLY A 11 -11.35 9.50 -2.93
CA GLY A 11 -12.31 8.71 -3.70
C GLY A 11 -13.29 7.96 -2.80
N SER A 12 -12.80 7.34 -1.72
CA SER A 12 -13.66 6.61 -0.78
C SER A 12 -14.66 7.53 -0.08
N SER A 13 -14.26 8.76 0.27
CA SER A 13 -15.19 9.73 0.83
C SER A 13 -16.34 10.06 -0.13
N ILE A 14 -16.03 10.27 -1.41
CA ILE A 14 -17.01 10.65 -2.43
C ILE A 14 -17.91 9.46 -2.76
N LEU A 15 -17.35 8.26 -2.85
CA LEU A 15 -18.08 7.06 -3.28
C LEU A 15 -18.97 6.49 -2.17
N TYR A 16 -18.52 6.51 -0.92
CA TYR A 16 -19.23 5.85 0.18
C TYR A 16 -20.07 6.80 1.04
N ASN A 17 -20.07 8.12 0.76
CA ASN A 17 -20.75 9.14 1.58
C ASN A 17 -20.47 8.98 3.10
N GLU A 18 -19.27 8.49 3.45
CA GLU A 18 -18.88 8.31 4.85
C GLU A 18 -18.72 9.70 5.50
N PRO A 19 -19.20 9.90 6.74
CA PRO A 19 -19.05 11.17 7.42
C PRO A 19 -17.57 11.45 7.64
N LEU A 20 -17.04 12.39 6.86
CA LEU A 20 -15.70 12.94 7.02
C LEU A 20 -15.68 13.84 8.25
N THR A 21 -15.52 13.24 9.42
CA THR A 21 -15.19 14.01 10.62
C THR A 21 -13.81 14.65 10.42
N LEU A 22 -13.65 15.91 10.85
CA LEU A 22 -12.37 16.64 10.85
C LEU A 22 -11.21 15.82 11.42
N ILE A 23 -11.50 14.98 12.43
CA ILE A 23 -10.55 14.05 13.05
C ILE A 23 -10.02 13.02 12.04
N LYS A 24 -10.89 12.41 11.22
CA LYS A 24 -10.48 11.42 10.20
C LYS A 24 -9.63 12.06 9.11
N LEU A 25 -9.97 13.30 8.72
CA LEU A 25 -9.22 14.05 7.71
C LEU A 25 -7.82 14.41 8.21
N ILE A 26 -7.71 14.95 9.43
CA ILE A 26 -6.43 15.33 10.03
C ILE A 26 -5.57 14.08 10.29
N GLY A 27 -6.14 13.01 10.85
CA GLY A 27 -5.41 11.77 11.13
C GLY A 27 -4.93 11.07 9.84
N GLY A 28 -5.79 11.01 8.82
CA GLY A 28 -5.43 10.46 7.50
C GLY A 28 -4.34 11.28 6.80
N ALA A 29 -4.47 12.61 6.81
CA ALA A 29 -3.46 13.51 6.24
C ALA A 29 -2.10 13.35 6.94
N LEU A 30 -2.09 13.25 8.26
CA LEU A 30 -0.85 13.12 9.04
C LEU A 30 -0.10 11.83 8.71
N ILE A 31 -0.80 10.70 8.52
CA ILE A 31 -0.20 9.43 8.11
C ILE A 31 0.34 9.49 6.69
N ILE A 32 -0.42 10.09 5.77
CA ILE A 32 0.02 10.24 4.37
C ILE A 32 1.29 11.10 4.29
N ILE A 33 1.32 12.23 5.02
CA ILE A 33 2.49 13.11 5.09
C ILE A 33 3.68 12.35 5.68
N ALA A 34 3.48 11.59 6.76
CA ALA A 34 4.52 10.76 7.36
C ALA A 34 5.09 9.73 6.36
N ASN A 35 4.23 9.08 5.57
CA ASN A 35 4.68 8.13 4.56
C ASN A 35 5.44 8.78 3.41
N ILE A 36 5.00 9.95 2.93
CA ILE A 36 5.75 10.70 1.92
C ILE A 36 7.12 11.09 2.47
N LEU A 37 7.16 11.55 3.72
CA LEU A 37 8.39 11.95 4.39
C LEU A 37 9.34 10.76 4.59
N VAL A 38 8.84 9.55 4.82
CA VAL A 38 9.67 8.33 4.90
C VAL A 38 10.15 7.85 3.53
N ALA A 39 9.29 7.93 2.52
CA ALA A 39 9.60 7.52 1.15
C ALA A 39 10.55 8.49 0.44
N PHE A 40 10.68 9.72 0.94
CA PHE A 40 11.56 10.73 0.38
C PHE A 40 13.01 10.51 0.81
N ASP A 41 13.82 9.93 -0.08
CA ASP A 41 15.27 9.84 0.09
C ASP A 41 15.99 10.95 -0.72
N PRO A 42 16.59 11.96 -0.06
CA PRO A 42 17.34 13.03 -0.70
C PRO A 42 18.56 12.56 -1.50
N LYS A 43 19.11 11.36 -1.26
CA LYS A 43 20.23 10.81 -2.06
C LYS A 43 19.78 10.12 -3.34
N SER A 44 18.54 9.61 -3.38
CA SER A 44 17.96 8.97 -4.56
C SER A 44 17.58 9.96 -5.68
N GLN A 45 17.59 11.27 -5.41
CA GLN A 45 17.25 12.33 -6.38
C GLN A 45 18.36 12.61 -7.42
N ARG A 46 19.53 11.96 -7.36
CA ARG A 46 20.62 12.21 -8.31
C ARG A 46 20.43 11.63 -9.71
N GLN A 47 19.36 10.88 -9.96
CA GLN A 47 19.00 10.44 -11.31
C GLN A 47 18.05 11.47 -11.95
N HIS A 48 18.44 12.00 -13.12
CA HIS A 48 17.55 12.76 -14.00
C HIS A 48 16.32 11.91 -14.29
N SER A 49 15.22 12.20 -13.59
CA SER A 49 13.94 11.53 -13.80
C SER A 49 13.24 12.25 -14.94
N ASP A 50 13.19 11.63 -16.12
CA ASP A 50 12.44 12.20 -17.23
C ASP A 50 10.99 12.43 -16.81
N LYS A 51 10.44 13.59 -17.22
CA LYS A 51 9.05 13.98 -16.93
C LYS A 51 8.04 12.87 -17.26
N LYS A 52 8.35 12.04 -18.27
CA LYS A 52 7.55 10.89 -18.70
C LYS A 52 7.39 9.82 -17.60
N TYR A 53 8.46 9.47 -16.87
CA TYR A 53 8.39 8.46 -15.81
C TYR A 53 7.64 8.96 -14.58
N VAL A 54 7.74 10.27 -14.28
CA VAL A 54 6.97 10.90 -13.20
C VAL A 54 5.47 10.85 -13.50
N ILE A 55 5.07 11.15 -14.75
CA ILE A 55 3.67 11.06 -15.18
C ILE A 55 3.16 9.62 -15.12
N LEU A 56 3.94 8.65 -15.61
CA LEU A 56 3.57 7.23 -15.54
C LEU A 56 3.40 6.74 -14.10
N ALA A 57 4.29 7.12 -13.19
CA ALA A 57 4.20 6.77 -11.77
C ALA A 57 3.01 7.44 -11.07
N ALA A 58 2.66 8.67 -11.46
CA ALA A 58 1.47 9.34 -10.97
C ALA A 58 0.21 8.63 -11.45
N LEU A 59 0.13 8.31 -12.75
CA LEU A 59 -1.00 7.61 -13.36
C LEU A 59 -1.20 6.22 -12.74
N SER A 60 -0.13 5.44 -12.57
CA SER A 60 -0.21 4.12 -11.93
C SER A 60 -0.69 4.22 -10.48
N SER A 61 -0.28 5.27 -9.75
CA SER A 61 -0.74 5.52 -8.39
C SER A 61 -2.22 5.87 -8.33
N VAL A 62 -2.75 6.61 -9.31
CA VAL A 62 -4.18 6.91 -9.41
C VAL A 62 -4.98 5.62 -9.63
N PHE A 63 -4.57 4.79 -10.60
CA PHE A 63 -5.21 3.49 -10.85
C PHE A 63 -5.17 2.58 -9.63
N LEU A 64 -4.06 2.54 -8.91
CA LEU A 64 -3.92 1.75 -7.69
C LEU A 64 -4.86 2.24 -6.58
N GLY A 65 -5.02 3.55 -6.42
CA GLY A 65 -5.97 4.10 -5.46
C GLY A 65 -7.44 3.83 -5.83
N ILE A 66 -7.78 3.87 -7.13
CA ILE A 66 -9.11 3.47 -7.62
C ILE A 66 -9.35 1.98 -7.34
N ALA A 67 -8.35 1.11 -7.59
CA ALA A 67 -8.45 -0.31 -7.30
C ALA A 67 -8.71 -0.56 -5.81
N TRP A 68 -7.96 0.08 -4.90
CA TRP A 68 -8.20 -0.03 -3.45
C TRP A 68 -9.58 0.49 -3.02
N MET A 69 -10.10 1.53 -3.68
CA MET A 69 -11.44 2.02 -3.44
C MET A 69 -12.50 0.99 -3.86
N LEU A 70 -12.30 0.35 -5.02
CA LEU A 70 -13.17 -0.70 -5.55
C LEU A 70 -13.05 -2.02 -4.77
N ASP A 71 -11.94 -2.28 -4.10
CA ASP A 71 -11.75 -3.48 -3.29
C ASP A 71 -12.83 -3.60 -2.20
N LYS A 72 -13.27 -2.48 -1.61
CA LYS A 72 -14.35 -2.49 -0.61
C LYS A 72 -15.71 -2.85 -1.21
N THR A 73 -16.11 -2.26 -2.33
CA THR A 73 -17.36 -2.63 -3.02
C THR A 73 -17.28 -4.06 -3.57
N GLY A 74 -16.20 -4.41 -4.25
CA GLY A 74 -15.99 -5.72 -4.86
C GLY A 74 -16.00 -6.84 -3.82
N ALA A 75 -15.31 -6.64 -2.69
CA ALA A 75 -15.39 -7.57 -1.58
C ALA A 75 -16.83 -7.68 -1.06
N GLY A 76 -17.55 -6.56 -0.90
CA GLY A 76 -18.95 -6.54 -0.46
C GLY A 76 -19.91 -7.35 -1.34
N TYR A 77 -19.74 -7.34 -2.66
CA TYR A 77 -20.59 -8.09 -3.60
C TYR A 77 -20.25 -9.58 -3.70
N PHE A 78 -18.97 -9.96 -3.70
CA PHE A 78 -18.53 -11.34 -3.95
C PHE A 78 -18.14 -12.13 -2.69
N GLY A 79 -18.02 -11.45 -1.54
CA GLY A 79 -17.44 -11.99 -0.32
C GLY A 79 -15.90 -11.94 -0.34
N THR A 80 -15.26 -11.74 0.82
CA THR A 80 -13.80 -11.52 0.92
C THR A 80 -12.98 -12.63 0.25
N SER A 81 -13.43 -13.89 0.42
CA SER A 81 -12.71 -15.07 -0.05
C SER A 81 -12.74 -15.17 -1.57
N THR A 82 -13.92 -15.04 -2.17
CA THR A 82 -14.10 -15.11 -3.63
C THR A 82 -13.43 -13.94 -4.32
N TYR A 83 -13.55 -12.73 -3.76
CA TYR A 83 -12.91 -11.55 -4.31
C TYR A 83 -11.39 -11.65 -4.25
N SER A 84 -10.81 -12.09 -3.14
CA SER A 84 -9.36 -12.28 -3.03
C SER A 84 -8.84 -13.28 -4.07
N MET A 85 -9.55 -14.40 -4.29
CA MET A 85 -9.20 -15.33 -5.36
C MET A 85 -9.25 -14.67 -6.74
N LEU A 86 -10.31 -13.92 -7.06
CA LEU A 86 -10.43 -13.21 -8.33
C LEU A 86 -9.28 -12.23 -8.55
N VAL A 87 -8.93 -11.41 -7.53
CA VAL A 87 -7.84 -10.44 -7.62
C VAL A 87 -6.48 -11.10 -7.87
N TRP A 88 -6.23 -12.28 -7.32
CA TRP A 88 -4.97 -12.99 -7.55
C TRP A 88 -4.94 -13.79 -8.86
N PHE A 89 -6.07 -14.35 -9.30
CA PHE A 89 -6.15 -15.19 -10.50
C PHE A 89 -6.36 -14.40 -11.80
N LEU A 90 -7.15 -13.33 -11.78
CA LEU A 90 -7.49 -12.55 -12.97
C LEU A 90 -6.25 -11.90 -13.64
N PRO A 91 -5.30 -11.30 -12.89
CA PRO A 91 -4.10 -10.71 -13.48
C PRO A 91 -3.17 -11.77 -14.07
N ILE A 92 -3.17 -13.00 -13.53
CA ILE A 92 -2.34 -14.09 -14.08
C ILE A 92 -2.75 -14.33 -15.53
N ILE A 93 -4.04 -14.40 -15.84
CA ILE A 93 -4.53 -14.63 -17.20
C ILE A 93 -4.12 -13.48 -18.14
N ILE A 94 -4.16 -12.24 -17.67
CA ILE A 94 -3.86 -11.04 -18.46
C ILE A 94 -2.33 -10.86 -18.67
N ILE A 95 -1.52 -11.18 -17.66
CA ILE A 95 -0.06 -10.97 -17.64
C ILE A 95 0.69 -12.16 -18.27
N TYR A 96 0.28 -13.40 -17.99
CA TYR A 96 0.96 -14.60 -18.49
C TYR A 96 0.66 -14.93 -19.96
N ALA A 97 -0.43 -14.43 -20.53
CA ALA A 97 -0.82 -14.81 -21.89
C ALA A 97 0.19 -14.39 -22.99
N PRO A 98 1.00 -13.31 -22.88
CA PRO A 98 1.94 -12.99 -23.96
C PRO A 98 3.41 -12.74 -23.58
N TYR A 99 3.82 -12.60 -22.31
CA TYR A 99 5.09 -11.90 -22.01
C TYR A 99 6.19 -12.65 -21.22
N ILE A 100 5.92 -13.77 -20.57
CA ILE A 100 6.90 -14.41 -19.66
C ILE A 100 7.27 -15.82 -20.15
N LYS A 101 8.54 -16.03 -20.48
CA LYS A 101 9.07 -17.36 -20.84
C LYS A 101 9.08 -18.26 -19.59
N THR A 102 8.46 -19.45 -19.70
CA THR A 102 8.41 -20.49 -18.64
C THR A 102 9.79 -20.87 -18.07
N SER A 103 10.85 -20.73 -18.88
CA SER A 103 12.25 -20.92 -18.46
C SER A 103 12.67 -20.03 -17.28
N ASN A 104 12.23 -18.77 -17.24
CA ASN A 104 12.67 -17.83 -16.19
C ASN A 104 12.01 -18.13 -14.84
N ILE A 105 10.77 -18.62 -14.87
CA ILE A 105 10.01 -18.98 -13.67
C ILE A 105 10.64 -20.20 -12.99
N ILE A 106 11.04 -21.20 -13.76
CA ILE A 106 11.70 -22.40 -13.24
C ILE A 106 13.08 -22.05 -12.66
N PHE A 107 13.82 -21.12 -13.29
CA PHE A 107 15.08 -20.64 -12.77
C PHE A 107 14.91 -19.86 -11.46
N GLU A 108 13.94 -18.95 -11.37
CA GLU A 108 13.62 -18.25 -10.12
C GLU A 108 13.17 -19.24 -9.03
N PHE A 109 12.32 -20.22 -9.34
CA PHE A 109 11.87 -21.20 -8.34
C PHE A 109 13.01 -22.09 -7.81
N LYS A 110 14.03 -22.33 -8.65
CA LYS A 110 15.22 -23.11 -8.26
C LYS A 110 16.24 -22.27 -7.48
N THR A 111 16.30 -20.96 -7.76
CA THR A 111 17.19 -20.00 -7.09
C THR A 111 16.60 -19.50 -5.78
N ALA A 112 15.27 -19.36 -5.75
CA ALA A 112 14.50 -18.82 -4.66
C ALA A 112 13.84 -19.96 -3.88
N SER A 113 14.48 -20.31 -2.76
CA SER A 113 14.10 -21.36 -1.82
C SER A 113 12.69 -21.16 -1.20
N TRP A 114 12.32 -22.03 -0.25
CA TRP A 114 11.11 -21.99 0.60
C TRP A 114 10.69 -20.58 1.08
N LYS A 115 11.65 -19.66 1.23
CA LYS A 115 11.41 -18.26 1.61
C LYS A 115 10.44 -17.52 0.67
N VAL A 116 10.46 -17.78 -0.64
CA VAL A 116 9.53 -17.11 -1.58
C VAL A 116 8.09 -17.59 -1.38
N ILE A 117 7.91 -18.89 -1.16
CA ILE A 117 6.60 -19.48 -0.86
C ILE A 117 6.06 -18.89 0.45
N ALA A 118 6.91 -18.82 1.49
CA ALA A 118 6.53 -18.21 2.76
C ALA A 118 6.17 -16.72 2.62
N LEU A 119 6.94 -15.95 1.84
CA LEU A 119 6.67 -14.53 1.59
C LEU A 119 5.36 -14.33 0.81
N ALA A 120 5.12 -15.14 -0.22
CA ALA A 120 3.89 -15.12 -0.99
C ALA A 120 2.67 -15.45 -0.13
N PHE A 121 2.78 -16.45 0.75
CA PHE A 121 1.73 -16.80 1.69
C PHE A 121 1.43 -15.65 2.67
N LEU A 122 2.46 -15.04 3.26
CA LEU A 122 2.30 -13.90 4.16
C LEU A 122 1.65 -12.70 3.46
N ASN A 123 2.03 -12.43 2.21
CA ASN A 123 1.45 -11.34 1.42
C ASN A 123 -0.03 -11.60 1.11
N ALA A 124 -0.38 -12.82 0.68
CA ALA A 124 -1.76 -13.20 0.42
C ALA A 124 -2.63 -13.15 1.69
N ALA A 125 -2.12 -13.64 2.81
CA ALA A 125 -2.80 -13.57 4.10
C ALA A 125 -2.99 -12.11 4.57
N GLY A 126 -1.96 -11.28 4.41
CA GLY A 126 -2.02 -9.84 4.73
C GLY A 126 -3.09 -9.10 3.91
N TYR A 127 -3.17 -9.37 2.61
CA TYR A 127 -4.20 -8.78 1.75
C TYR A 127 -5.62 -9.26 2.12
N TYR A 128 -5.79 -10.55 2.45
CA TYR A 128 -7.07 -11.07 2.92
C TYR A 128 -7.54 -10.38 4.22
N LEU A 129 -6.63 -10.18 5.17
CA LEU A 129 -6.89 -9.44 6.42
C LEU A 129 -7.25 -7.97 6.13
N GLN A 130 -6.57 -7.34 5.17
CA GLN A 130 -6.89 -5.98 4.72
C GLN A 130 -8.31 -5.89 4.14
N LEU A 131 -8.70 -6.83 3.28
CA LEU A 131 -10.06 -6.87 2.73
C LEU A 131 -11.11 -7.09 3.82
N LYS A 132 -10.85 -8.00 4.78
CA LYS A 132 -11.71 -8.19 5.95
C LYS A 132 -11.86 -6.89 6.75
N ALA A 133 -10.77 -6.15 6.96
CA ALA A 133 -10.82 -4.87 7.66
C ALA A 133 -11.64 -3.83 6.89
N LEU A 134 -11.49 -3.74 5.56
CA LEU A 134 -12.28 -2.84 4.70
C LEU A 134 -13.77 -3.16 4.69
N MET A 135 -14.15 -4.43 4.92
CA MET A 135 -15.53 -4.84 5.07
C MET A 135 -16.12 -4.50 6.44
N LEU A 136 -15.34 -4.70 7.51
CA LEU A 136 -15.80 -4.50 8.89
C LEU A 136 -15.75 -3.03 9.32
N GLY A 137 -14.95 -2.21 8.63
CA GLY A 137 -14.72 -0.81 8.96
C GLY A 137 -14.90 0.16 7.80
N GLU A 138 -14.82 1.45 8.11
CA GLU A 138 -14.84 2.52 7.12
C GLU A 138 -13.55 2.53 6.29
N ALA A 139 -13.67 2.73 4.97
CA ALA A 139 -12.51 2.79 4.09
C ALA A 139 -11.60 3.97 4.47
N THR A 140 -12.22 5.08 4.87
CA THR A 140 -11.57 6.30 5.34
C THR A 140 -10.67 6.07 6.56
N ARG A 141 -10.94 5.03 7.38
CA ARG A 141 -10.11 4.68 8.55
C ARG A 141 -9.11 3.56 8.24
N VAL A 142 -9.53 2.54 7.52
CA VAL A 142 -8.71 1.36 7.24
C VAL A 142 -7.55 1.68 6.29
N ILE A 143 -7.78 2.47 5.25
CA ILE A 143 -6.74 2.81 4.25
C ILE A 143 -5.55 3.54 4.90
N PRO A 144 -5.73 4.59 5.73
CA PRO A 144 -4.62 5.18 6.45
C PRO A 144 -3.97 4.24 7.47
N ILE A 145 -4.73 3.37 8.13
CA ILE A 145 -4.16 2.42 9.10
C ILE A 145 -3.25 1.40 8.40
N VAL A 146 -3.62 0.86 7.24
CA VAL A 146 -2.78 -0.07 6.48
C VAL A 146 -1.45 0.58 6.09
N GLN A 147 -1.50 1.86 5.76
CA GLN A 147 -0.33 2.67 5.42
C GLN A 147 0.72 2.77 6.54
N THR A 148 0.35 2.53 7.79
CA THR A 148 1.27 2.50 8.94
C THR A 148 2.29 1.35 8.84
N ALA A 149 1.94 0.28 8.12
CA ALA A 149 2.82 -0.87 7.89
C ALA A 149 4.11 -0.48 7.16
N LEU A 150 4.06 0.55 6.29
CA LEU A 150 5.25 1.10 5.64
C LEU A 150 6.26 1.64 6.66
N ILE A 151 5.76 2.36 7.67
CA ILE A 151 6.58 2.94 8.73
C ILE A 151 7.17 1.87 9.62
N PHE A 152 6.39 0.85 9.99
CA PHE A 152 6.92 -0.32 10.69
C PHE A 152 8.02 -1.02 9.87
N THR A 153 7.82 -1.17 8.56
CA THR A 153 8.81 -1.78 7.66
C THR A 153 10.11 -0.97 7.65
N VAL A 154 10.02 0.36 7.58
CA VAL A 154 11.20 1.24 7.62
C VAL A 154 11.90 1.21 8.98
N LEU A 155 11.15 1.19 10.09
CA LEU A 155 11.73 1.06 11.44
C LEU A 155 12.45 -0.28 11.61
N LEU A 156 11.86 -1.37 11.13
CA LEU A 156 12.51 -2.69 11.11
C LEU A 156 13.75 -2.67 10.21
N GLY A 157 13.72 -1.99 9.07
CA GLY A 157 14.89 -1.77 8.21
C GLY A 157 16.03 -1.03 8.94
N ILE A 158 15.73 0.00 9.72
CA ILE A 158 16.74 0.68 10.54
C ILE A 158 17.36 -0.28 11.57
N PHE A 159 16.54 -1.11 12.22
CA PHE A 159 17.03 -2.00 13.28
C PHE A 159 17.80 -3.21 12.73
N PHE A 160 17.26 -3.89 11.72
CA PHE A 160 17.84 -5.10 11.12
C PHE A 160 18.92 -4.81 10.08
N LEU A 161 18.65 -3.90 9.14
CA LEU A 161 19.60 -3.54 8.06
C LEU A 161 20.59 -2.45 8.48
N LYS A 162 20.45 -1.89 9.70
CA LYS A 162 21.31 -0.82 10.23
C LYS A 162 21.38 0.39 9.29
N GLU A 163 20.30 0.70 8.58
CA GLU A 163 20.24 1.88 7.73
C GLU A 163 20.46 3.14 8.59
N LYS A 164 21.62 3.78 8.41
CA LYS A 164 22.00 4.99 9.16
C LYS A 164 21.50 6.27 8.52
N GLU A 165 20.97 6.18 7.31
CA GLU A 165 20.48 7.30 6.50
C GLU A 165 19.16 7.85 7.08
N ASN A 166 19.08 9.17 7.27
CA ASN A 166 17.87 9.93 7.63
C ASN A 166 17.08 9.44 8.86
N LYS A 167 17.79 9.02 9.93
CA LYS A 167 17.16 8.54 11.18
C LYS A 167 16.17 9.54 11.79
N LEU A 168 16.51 10.83 11.82
CA LEU A 168 15.63 11.86 12.39
C LEU A 168 14.33 12.02 11.60
N GLN A 169 14.41 12.04 10.26
CA GLN A 169 13.25 12.11 9.37
C GLN A 169 12.35 10.87 9.57
N LYS A 170 12.93 9.68 9.65
CA LYS A 170 12.20 8.42 9.90
C LYS A 170 11.55 8.39 11.29
N ILE A 171 12.21 8.94 12.32
CA ILE A 171 11.65 9.05 13.69
C ILE A 171 10.48 10.05 13.72
N ILE A 172 10.63 11.23 13.11
CA ILE A 172 9.58 12.26 13.04
C ILE A 172 8.34 11.70 12.33
N ALA A 173 8.54 11.01 11.22
CA ALA A 173 7.44 10.32 10.54
C ALA A 173 6.80 9.22 11.38
N GLY A 174 7.60 8.45 12.13
CA GLY A 174 7.09 7.46 13.07
C GLY A 174 6.16 8.08 14.11
N ILE A 175 6.56 9.22 14.70
CA ILE A 175 5.75 9.97 15.67
C ILE A 175 4.48 10.53 15.02
N ALA A 176 4.60 11.15 13.85
CA ALA A 176 3.46 11.70 13.12
C ALA A 176 2.44 10.61 12.74
N CYS A 177 2.91 9.44 12.31
CA CYS A 177 2.05 8.30 12.03
C CYS A 177 1.37 7.75 13.28
N PHE A 178 2.10 7.60 14.39
CA PHE A 178 1.53 7.16 15.65
C PHE A 178 0.43 8.11 16.12
N LEU A 179 0.67 9.42 16.07
CA LEU A 179 -0.33 10.44 16.37
C LEU A 179 -1.55 10.33 15.44
N GLY A 180 -1.33 10.11 14.14
CA GLY A 180 -2.40 9.96 13.17
C GLY A 180 -3.28 8.73 13.44
N VAL A 181 -2.67 7.60 13.83
CA VAL A 181 -3.40 6.38 14.22
C VAL A 181 -4.21 6.60 15.49
N VAL A 182 -3.63 7.23 16.52
CA VAL A 182 -4.34 7.54 17.77
C VAL A 182 -5.54 8.45 17.50
N LEU A 183 -5.38 9.43 16.61
CA LEU A 183 -6.44 10.35 16.24
C LEU A 183 -7.57 9.64 15.49
N LEU A 184 -7.24 8.75 14.54
CA LEU A 184 -8.20 7.90 13.82
C LEU A 184 -8.86 6.85 14.71
N SER A 185 -8.25 6.53 15.85
CA SER A 185 -8.77 5.52 16.76
C SER A 185 -9.89 6.03 17.67
N ARG A 186 -10.02 7.36 17.82
CA ARG A 186 -11.06 8.03 18.59
C ARG A 186 -12.24 8.39 17.72
#